data_AF-A0A0T9SXY3-F1
#
_entry.id   AF-A0A0T9SXY3-F1
#
_cell.length_a   1.000
_cell.length_b   1.000
_cell.length_c   1.000
_cell.angle_alpha   90.00
_cell.angle_beta   90.00
_cell.angle_gamma   90.00
#
_symmetry.space_group_name_H-M   'P 1'
#
loop_
_entity.id
_entity.type
_entity.pdbx_description
1 polymer ?
#
loop_
_entity_poly.entity_id
_entity_poly.type
_entity_poly.pdbx_seq_one_letter_code
_entity_poly.pdbx_strand_id
1 'polypeptide(L)'
;MGANGSLAVFAILLAWYTLLTDEKRVDLKLRISKLNIVFIIFFILTILVIIYSKVLLSIFPIKAIPWVLGFNEDTMAFTCLCIIIAFFGLKILGKKIPKANLIYWITVSEKYMRAKKIEQLGYLFDKYHEQLFDIISNKKWYVRVHNYLNPSLFFLIIDREKTIKIRFKRIRRFLSKPFPYEDKSQEAIQLNISKLLKSKPFAHYLIDTHPHVAMKATCLRFRDNNEYNTNFFTYLISNPNSIMYRDLRDNQNRSHTGEYALDESNAFLNFYLNDIRTAISVGIWKPVGDYVVSYIKKQKGSSSFYNQPDNYFSSSDERWECPIFVGLVFFDVMVSTAIFKRSKDHMWLMYYRYFLKEILESHETSGSIDVNREFPMRFDYLIYELIYNCNIWAGAAEHLGYDDWKTEDIKQSPEYFASTTLGGMMYLIITSDKLQKNQKTYLLETIIKRMNSLDQNKKSFYSEEIFGNLIRPYSTSAADTNAVNELRQLYKGVDHVLKNKTSTFEIELSKIP
;
A
#
# COMPACT_ATOMS: atom_id res chain seq x y z
N MET A 1 -46.51 0.70 36.19
CA MET A 1 -45.55 1.80 36.25
C MET A 1 -46.33 3.10 36.11
N GLY A 2 -46.57 3.80 37.22
CA GLY A 2 -47.19 5.13 37.17
C GLY A 2 -46.31 6.16 36.45
N ALA A 3 -46.85 7.34 36.16
CA ALA A 3 -46.17 8.43 35.43
C ALA A 3 -44.75 8.73 35.96
N ASN A 4 -44.54 8.61 37.27
CA ASN A 4 -43.25 8.83 37.93
C ASN A 4 -42.17 7.83 37.48
N GLY A 5 -42.52 6.55 37.26
CA GLY A 5 -41.56 5.54 36.80
C GLY A 5 -41.14 5.75 35.34
N SER A 6 -42.09 6.16 34.48
CA SER A 6 -41.80 6.49 33.08
C SER A 6 -40.91 7.72 32.97
N LEU A 7 -41.15 8.72 33.81
CA LEU A 7 -40.35 9.95 33.87
C LEU A 7 -38.94 9.69 34.40
N ALA A 8 -38.78 8.80 35.39
CA ALA A 8 -37.48 8.37 35.88
C ALA A 8 -36.64 7.69 34.80
N VAL A 9 -37.21 6.77 34.02
CA VAL A 9 -36.48 6.13 32.93
C VAL A 9 -36.10 7.13 31.83
N PHE A 10 -37.01 8.06 31.49
CA PHE A 10 -36.69 9.11 30.52
C PHE A 10 -35.53 10.00 31.00
N ALA A 11 -35.52 10.36 32.29
CA ALA A 11 -34.42 11.11 32.89
C ALA A 11 -33.10 10.33 32.83
N ILE A 12 -33.12 9.02 33.10
CA ILE A 12 -31.94 8.15 32.97
C ILE A 12 -31.43 8.12 31.53
N LEU A 13 -32.31 7.97 30.53
CA LEU A 13 -31.92 7.97 29.12
C LEU A 13 -31.34 9.32 28.67
N LEU A 14 -31.90 10.43 29.16
CA LEU A 14 -31.39 11.77 28.90
C LEU A 14 -29.99 11.96 29.50
N ALA A 15 -29.81 11.58 30.77
CA ALA A 15 -28.53 11.65 31.47
C ALA A 15 -27.47 10.76 30.79
N TRP A 16 -27.86 9.55 30.36
CA TRP A 16 -26.98 8.69 29.60
C TRP A 16 -26.53 9.33 28.29
N TYR A 17 -27.44 9.96 27.53
CA TYR A 17 -27.10 10.64 26.28
C TYR A 17 -26.18 11.86 26.49
N THR A 18 -26.34 12.62 27.58
CA THR A 18 -25.46 13.76 27.89
C THR A 18 -24.07 13.33 28.36
N LEU A 19 -23.94 12.15 28.96
CA LEU A 19 -22.65 11.56 29.36
C LEU A 19 -21.86 10.96 28.18
N LEU A 20 -22.50 10.69 27.03
CA LEU A 20 -21.79 10.21 25.85
C LEU A 20 -20.77 11.24 25.36
N THR A 21 -19.61 10.77 24.91
CA THR A 21 -18.61 11.58 24.21
C THR A 21 -19.16 12.12 22.89
N ASP A 22 -18.57 13.22 22.40
CA ASP A 22 -18.99 13.90 21.17
C ASP A 22 -19.04 12.93 19.97
N GLU A 23 -18.03 12.07 19.81
CA GLU A 23 -17.98 11.08 18.74
C GLU A 23 -19.11 10.04 18.84
N LYS A 24 -19.44 9.58 20.06
CA LYS A 24 -20.54 8.61 20.28
C LYS A 24 -21.91 9.21 20.02
N ARG A 25 -22.11 10.49 20.34
CA ARG A 25 -23.38 11.19 20.02
C ARG A 25 -23.57 11.32 18.51
N VAL A 26 -22.51 11.67 17.78
CA VAL A 26 -22.57 11.80 16.32
C VAL A 26 -22.71 10.44 15.64
N ASP A 27 -22.02 9.42 16.14
CA ASP A 27 -22.18 8.02 15.75
C ASP A 27 -23.64 7.55 15.86
N LEU A 28 -24.31 7.86 16.99
CA LEU A 28 -25.72 7.55 17.19
C LEU A 28 -26.62 8.29 16.18
N LYS A 29 -26.38 9.59 15.96
CA LYS A 29 -27.12 10.38 14.97
C LYS A 29 -26.96 9.84 13.55
N LEU A 30 -25.76 9.40 13.18
CA LEU A 30 -25.50 8.80 11.87
C LEU A 30 -26.33 7.51 11.65
N ARG A 31 -26.57 6.72 12.70
CA ARG A 31 -27.34 5.46 12.61
C ARG A 31 -28.86 5.61 12.70
N ILE A 32 -29.34 6.68 13.30
CA ILE A 32 -30.79 6.91 13.49
C ILE A 32 -31.36 7.57 12.24
N SER A 33 -32.10 6.83 11.43
CA SER A 33 -32.85 7.38 10.29
C SER A 33 -34.10 8.12 10.77
N LYS A 34 -34.69 8.96 9.90
CA LYS A 34 -35.97 9.62 10.20
C LYS A 34 -37.10 8.61 10.52
N LEU A 35 -37.11 7.45 9.88
CA LEU A 35 -38.07 6.38 10.17
C LEU A 35 -37.90 5.81 11.59
N ASN A 36 -36.66 5.67 12.04
CA ASN A 36 -36.38 5.24 13.42
C ASN A 36 -36.92 6.25 14.44
N ILE A 37 -36.85 7.55 14.13
CA ILE A 37 -37.42 8.59 14.99
C ILE A 37 -38.94 8.47 15.04
N VAL A 38 -39.61 8.28 13.90
CA VAL A 38 -41.06 8.05 13.84
C VAL A 38 -41.46 6.81 14.64
N PHE A 39 -40.69 5.72 14.54
CA PHE A 39 -40.88 4.51 15.34
C PHE A 39 -40.80 4.81 16.85
N ILE A 40 -39.79 5.56 17.31
CA ILE A 40 -39.66 5.94 18.72
C ILE A 40 -40.84 6.84 19.16
N ILE A 41 -41.21 7.83 18.35
CA ILE A 41 -42.36 8.72 18.62
C ILE A 41 -43.64 7.90 18.74
N PHE A 42 -43.86 6.90 17.89
CA PHE A 42 -45.02 6.02 17.96
C PHE A 42 -45.12 5.30 19.31
N PHE A 43 -44.03 4.74 19.83
CA PHE A 43 -44.04 4.11 21.16
C PHE A 43 -44.23 5.12 22.29
N ILE A 44 -43.63 6.31 22.20
CA ILE A 44 -43.84 7.38 23.19
C ILE A 44 -45.30 7.82 23.21
N LEU A 45 -45.91 8.03 22.03
CA LEU A 45 -47.34 8.38 21.93
C LEU A 45 -48.22 7.26 22.48
N THR A 46 -47.87 6.00 22.21
CA THR A 46 -48.58 4.84 22.78
C THR A 46 -48.52 4.84 24.30
N ILE A 47 -47.35 5.10 24.89
CA ILE A 47 -47.17 5.23 26.35
C ILE A 47 -48.04 6.38 26.89
N LEU A 48 -48.05 7.55 26.22
CA LEU A 48 -48.86 8.70 26.65
C LEU A 48 -50.36 8.40 26.58
N VAL A 49 -50.84 7.76 25.52
CA VAL A 49 -52.26 7.37 25.40
C VAL A 49 -52.64 6.38 26.50
N ILE A 50 -51.77 5.44 26.85
CA ILE A 50 -52.01 4.48 27.95
C ILE A 50 -52.08 5.20 29.30
N ILE A 51 -51.11 6.07 29.60
CA ILE A 51 -51.05 6.80 30.88
C ILE A 51 -52.27 7.74 31.05
N TYR A 52 -52.70 8.41 29.98
CA TYR A 52 -53.83 9.34 30.00
C TYR A 52 -55.17 8.68 29.63
N SER A 53 -55.22 7.36 29.48
CA SER A 53 -56.42 6.62 29.04
C SER A 53 -57.65 6.93 29.90
N LYS A 54 -57.50 6.98 31.22
CA LYS A 54 -58.58 7.32 32.17
C LYS A 54 -59.14 8.74 31.99
N VAL A 55 -58.26 9.69 31.65
CA VAL A 55 -58.66 11.09 31.37
C VAL A 55 -59.33 11.19 30.00
N LEU A 56 -58.79 10.52 28.98
CA LEU A 56 -59.36 10.51 27.64
C LEU A 56 -60.77 9.90 27.61
N LEU A 57 -61.00 8.82 28.35
CA LEU A 57 -62.32 8.19 28.49
C LEU A 57 -63.34 9.07 29.23
N SER A 58 -62.90 10.04 30.04
CA SER A 58 -63.79 10.99 30.71
C SER A 58 -64.26 12.13 29.79
N ILE A 59 -63.53 12.39 28.70
CA ILE A 59 -63.78 13.51 27.77
C ILE A 59 -64.42 13.01 26.46
N PHE A 60 -64.07 11.80 26.01
CA PHE A 60 -64.57 11.21 24.77
C PHE A 60 -65.36 9.92 25.03
N PRO A 61 -66.56 9.74 24.43
CA PRO A 61 -67.40 8.54 24.62
C PRO A 61 -66.89 7.36 23.77
N ILE A 62 -65.65 6.92 24.03
CA ILE A 62 -65.00 5.79 23.36
C ILE A 62 -65.02 4.59 24.30
N LYS A 63 -65.20 3.37 23.76
CA LYS A 63 -65.12 2.15 24.57
C LYS A 63 -63.71 1.97 25.13
N ALA A 64 -63.62 1.56 26.39
CA ALA A 64 -62.34 1.21 27.03
C ALA A 64 -61.61 0.14 26.21
N ILE A 65 -60.29 0.27 26.13
CA ILE A 65 -59.43 -0.67 25.40
C ILE A 65 -59.49 -2.03 26.11
N PRO A 66 -59.95 -3.11 25.45
CA PRO A 66 -59.94 -4.43 26.05
C PRO A 66 -58.49 -4.89 26.16
N TRP A 67 -58.02 -5.13 27.38
CA TRP A 67 -56.69 -5.69 27.61
C TRP A 67 -56.68 -7.16 27.19
N VAL A 68 -55.73 -7.52 26.32
CA VAL A 68 -55.58 -8.87 25.77
C VAL A 68 -54.26 -9.46 26.28
N LEU A 69 -54.19 -10.79 26.45
CA LEU A 69 -52.96 -11.52 26.84
C LEU A 69 -52.38 -11.17 28.24
N GLY A 70 -53.22 -10.75 29.20
CA GLY A 70 -52.78 -10.48 30.58
C GLY A 70 -52.01 -9.15 30.75
N PHE A 71 -51.96 -8.32 29.71
CA PHE A 71 -51.44 -6.97 29.82
C PHE A 71 -52.36 -6.07 30.66
N ASN A 72 -51.78 -5.08 31.30
CA ASN A 72 -52.45 -3.96 31.96
C ASN A 72 -51.76 -2.65 31.55
N GLU A 73 -52.32 -1.49 31.94
CA GLU A 73 -51.76 -0.15 31.64
C GLU A 73 -50.25 -0.10 31.94
N ASP A 74 -49.88 -0.67 33.09
CA ASP A 74 -48.56 -0.63 33.67
C ASP A 74 -47.52 -1.51 32.95
N THR A 75 -47.91 -2.73 32.61
CA THR A 75 -47.06 -3.71 31.91
C THR A 75 -46.91 -3.35 30.45
N MET A 76 -47.95 -2.84 29.79
CA MET A 76 -47.86 -2.39 28.40
C MET A 76 -46.93 -1.18 28.25
N ALA A 77 -47.05 -0.17 29.14
CA ALA A 77 -46.14 0.97 29.15
C ALA A 77 -44.68 0.54 29.39
N PHE A 78 -44.47 -0.41 30.31
CA PHE A 78 -43.15 -0.99 30.57
C PHE A 78 -42.61 -1.76 29.36
N THR A 79 -43.42 -2.57 28.68
CA THR A 79 -43.02 -3.30 27.47
C THR A 79 -42.65 -2.35 26.33
N CYS A 80 -43.41 -1.29 26.09
CA CYS A 80 -43.06 -0.25 25.11
C CYS A 80 -41.68 0.36 25.42
N LEU A 81 -41.39 0.60 26.70
CA LEU A 81 -40.12 1.14 27.16
C LEU A 81 -38.97 0.13 27.00
N CYS A 82 -39.19 -1.14 27.32
CA CYS A 82 -38.23 -2.22 27.02
C CYS A 82 -37.92 -2.31 25.52
N ILE A 83 -38.94 -2.16 24.65
CA ILE A 83 -38.76 -2.13 23.20
C ILE A 83 -37.88 -0.94 22.78
N ILE A 84 -38.11 0.26 23.33
CA ILE A 84 -37.29 1.44 23.05
C ILE A 84 -35.83 1.20 23.50
N ILE A 85 -35.61 0.67 24.71
CA ILE A 85 -34.27 0.38 25.23
C ILE A 85 -33.57 -0.67 24.36
N ALA A 86 -34.25 -1.77 24.04
CA ALA A 86 -33.72 -2.82 23.17
C ALA A 86 -33.38 -2.27 21.77
N PHE A 87 -34.23 -1.39 21.23
CA PHE A 87 -33.99 -0.72 19.96
C PHE A 87 -32.71 0.13 19.98
N PHE A 88 -32.52 0.97 21.00
CA PHE A 88 -31.30 1.75 21.14
C PHE A 88 -30.07 0.85 21.34
N GLY A 89 -30.17 -0.21 22.16
CA GLY A 89 -29.13 -1.21 22.36
C GLY A 89 -28.66 -1.84 21.04
N LEU A 90 -29.61 -2.32 20.22
CA LEU A 90 -29.32 -2.87 18.90
C LEU A 90 -28.69 -1.83 17.96
N LYS A 91 -29.10 -0.56 18.05
CA LYS A 91 -28.51 0.50 17.23
C LYS A 91 -27.10 0.86 17.65
N ILE A 92 -26.74 0.85 18.93
CA ILE A 92 -25.38 1.15 19.40
C ILE A 92 -24.37 0.14 18.87
N LEU A 93 -24.76 -1.13 18.81
CA LEU A 93 -23.93 -2.24 18.31
C LEU A 93 -23.79 -2.25 16.77
N GLY A 94 -24.64 -1.49 16.07
CA GLY A 94 -24.65 -1.44 14.60
C GLY A 94 -23.40 -0.78 14.01
N LYS A 95 -22.91 -1.36 12.90
CA LYS A 95 -21.76 -0.87 12.11
C LYS A 95 -22.13 -0.28 10.74
N LYS A 96 -23.43 -0.02 10.49
CA LYS A 96 -23.92 0.45 9.19
C LYS A 96 -24.68 1.77 9.32
N ILE A 97 -24.35 2.72 8.46
CA ILE A 97 -25.06 3.96 8.23
C ILE A 97 -26.27 3.67 7.32
N PRO A 98 -27.51 4.03 7.71
CA PRO A 98 -28.65 3.98 6.82
C PRO A 98 -28.41 4.80 5.55
N LYS A 99 -28.88 4.31 4.38
CA LYS A 99 -28.71 5.01 3.10
C LYS A 99 -29.18 6.47 3.12
N ALA A 100 -30.26 6.75 3.85
CA ALA A 100 -30.82 8.10 4.02
C ALA A 100 -29.86 9.07 4.74
N ASN A 101 -28.92 8.55 5.55
CA ASN A 101 -28.02 9.33 6.37
C ASN A 101 -26.60 9.45 5.78
N LEU A 102 -26.33 8.88 4.60
CA LEU A 102 -25.03 9.01 3.94
C LEU A 102 -24.73 10.46 3.54
N ILE A 103 -25.74 11.27 3.25
CA ILE A 103 -25.57 12.72 3.03
C ILE A 103 -25.15 13.41 4.34
N TYR A 104 -25.73 12.99 5.47
CA TYR A 104 -25.36 13.52 6.78
C TYR A 104 -23.91 13.16 7.14
N TRP A 105 -23.42 11.97 6.76
CA TRP A 105 -22.00 11.62 6.86
C TRP A 105 -21.09 12.66 6.20
N ILE A 106 -21.41 13.07 4.96
CA ILE A 106 -20.60 14.08 4.23
C ILE A 106 -20.56 15.40 5.01
N THR A 107 -21.69 15.88 5.52
CA THR A 107 -21.76 17.12 6.30
C THR A 107 -20.95 17.02 7.60
N VAL A 108 -21.05 15.88 8.30
CA VAL A 108 -20.33 15.63 9.55
C VAL A 108 -18.83 15.55 9.30
N SER A 109 -18.40 14.79 8.28
CA SER A 109 -16.99 14.60 7.99
C SER A 109 -16.31 15.90 7.57
N GLU A 110 -16.97 16.71 6.74
CA GLU A 110 -16.47 18.04 6.39
C GLU A 110 -16.41 18.99 7.59
N LYS A 111 -17.44 18.97 8.46
CA LYS A 111 -17.44 19.78 9.68
C LYS A 111 -16.28 19.42 10.60
N TYR A 112 -16.03 18.13 10.81
CA TYR A 112 -14.94 17.65 11.66
C TYR A 112 -13.58 17.98 11.06
N MET A 113 -13.43 17.83 9.74
CA MET A 113 -12.19 18.18 9.05
C MET A 113 -11.90 19.69 9.16
N ARG A 114 -12.90 20.56 8.95
CA ARG A 114 -12.76 22.03 9.13
C ARG A 114 -12.46 22.42 10.58
N ALA A 115 -13.08 21.74 11.55
CA ALA A 115 -12.88 21.98 12.97
C ALA A 115 -11.61 21.32 13.53
N LYS A 116 -10.78 20.67 12.69
CA LYS A 116 -9.59 19.90 13.09
C LYS A 116 -9.87 18.81 14.14
N LYS A 117 -11.09 18.28 14.18
CA LYS A 117 -11.52 17.15 15.02
C LYS A 117 -11.14 15.81 14.34
N ILE A 118 -9.84 15.61 14.13
CA ILE A 118 -9.29 14.50 13.34
C ILE A 118 -9.50 13.16 14.04
N GLU A 119 -9.29 13.11 15.35
CA GLU A 119 -9.48 11.89 16.15
C GLU A 119 -10.92 11.37 16.07
N GLN A 120 -11.89 12.27 16.26
CA GLN A 120 -13.31 11.92 16.19
C GLN A 120 -13.71 11.49 14.77
N LEU A 121 -13.14 12.11 13.75
CA LEU A 121 -13.35 11.70 12.37
C LEU A 121 -12.73 10.32 12.10
N GLY A 122 -11.53 10.07 12.61
CA GLY A 122 -10.84 8.80 12.51
C GLY A 122 -11.62 7.66 13.15
N TYR A 123 -12.13 7.86 14.37
CA TYR A 123 -13.00 6.90 15.05
C TYR A 123 -14.23 6.52 14.20
N LEU A 124 -14.91 7.51 13.63
CA LEU A 124 -16.08 7.24 12.78
C LEU A 124 -15.68 6.58 11.46
N PHE A 125 -14.56 7.00 10.87
CA PHE A 125 -14.07 6.44 9.62
C PHE A 125 -13.69 4.97 9.79
N ASP A 126 -12.93 4.63 10.82
CA ASP A 126 -12.60 3.24 11.19
C ASP A 126 -13.87 2.40 11.39
N LYS A 127 -14.90 2.94 12.03
CA LYS A 127 -16.15 2.22 12.23
C LYS A 127 -16.93 1.93 10.94
N TYR A 128 -16.88 2.84 9.96
CA TYR A 128 -17.74 2.81 8.77
C TYR A 128 -17.00 2.51 7.45
N HIS A 129 -15.67 2.39 7.46
CA HIS A 129 -14.87 2.26 6.25
C HIS A 129 -15.33 1.10 5.35
N GLU A 130 -15.66 -0.07 5.91
CA GLU A 130 -16.12 -1.23 5.12
C GLU A 130 -17.34 -0.89 4.24
N GLN A 131 -18.34 -0.23 4.82
CA GLN A 131 -19.51 0.19 4.08
C GLN A 131 -19.17 1.28 3.05
N LEU A 132 -18.33 2.24 3.43
CA LEU A 132 -17.93 3.33 2.55
C LEU A 132 -17.09 2.83 1.36
N PHE A 133 -16.22 1.85 1.59
CA PHE A 133 -15.36 1.25 0.58
C PHE A 133 -16.14 0.34 -0.35
N ASP A 134 -17.14 -0.39 0.16
CA ASP A 134 -18.10 -1.14 -0.66
C ASP A 134 -18.86 -0.20 -1.62
N ILE A 135 -19.30 0.97 -1.11
CA ILE A 135 -19.98 1.99 -1.94
C ILE A 135 -19.04 2.52 -3.04
N ILE A 136 -17.73 2.68 -2.77
CA ILE A 136 -16.78 3.14 -3.79
C ILE A 136 -16.50 2.04 -4.82
N SER A 137 -16.21 0.83 -4.33
CA SER A 137 -15.71 -0.27 -5.17
C SER A 137 -16.82 -0.89 -6.04
N ASN A 138 -18.05 -0.94 -5.54
CA ASN A 138 -19.15 -1.60 -6.21
C ASN A 138 -20.13 -0.60 -6.85
N LYS A 139 -20.21 -0.63 -8.19
CA LYS A 139 -21.28 0.04 -8.92
C LYS A 139 -22.61 -0.64 -8.59
N LYS A 140 -23.63 0.16 -8.29
CA LYS A 140 -24.99 -0.36 -8.10
C LYS A 140 -25.48 -1.10 -9.35
N TRP A 141 -26.36 -2.07 -9.15
CA TRP A 141 -26.80 -3.00 -10.22
C TRP A 141 -27.34 -2.26 -11.45
N TYR A 142 -28.10 -1.18 -11.28
CA TYR A 142 -28.67 -0.42 -12.38
C TYR A 142 -27.58 0.33 -13.19
N VAL A 143 -26.52 0.82 -12.54
CA VAL A 143 -25.36 1.44 -13.20
C VAL A 143 -24.55 0.37 -13.95
N ARG A 144 -24.45 -0.84 -13.40
CA ARG A 144 -23.80 -1.98 -14.09
C ARG A 144 -24.57 -2.37 -15.35
N VAL A 145 -25.89 -2.44 -15.28
CA VAL A 145 -26.76 -2.70 -16.44
C VAL A 145 -26.61 -1.59 -17.48
N HIS A 146 -26.63 -0.32 -17.08
CA HIS A 146 -26.38 0.79 -18.00
C HIS A 146 -25.02 0.65 -18.72
N ASN A 147 -23.93 0.40 -17.98
CA ASN A 147 -22.59 0.29 -18.54
C ASN A 147 -22.40 -0.95 -19.43
N TYR A 148 -23.07 -2.07 -19.12
CA TYR A 148 -23.08 -3.25 -19.97
C TYR A 148 -23.80 -3.00 -21.30
N LEU A 149 -24.90 -2.25 -21.25
CA LEU A 149 -25.70 -1.90 -22.44
C LEU A 149 -25.05 -0.77 -23.26
N ASN A 150 -24.34 0.15 -22.61
CA ASN A 150 -23.65 1.27 -23.25
C ASN A 150 -22.25 1.46 -22.67
N PRO A 151 -21.26 0.62 -23.06
CA PRO A 151 -19.91 0.73 -22.55
C PRO A 151 -19.24 2.02 -23.03
N SER A 152 -18.43 2.63 -22.16
CA SER A 152 -17.61 3.80 -22.48
C SER A 152 -16.64 3.50 -23.63
N LEU A 153 -16.38 4.48 -24.49
CA LEU A 153 -15.46 4.39 -25.64
C LEU A 153 -14.07 3.84 -25.31
N PHE A 154 -13.59 4.03 -24.08
CA PHE A 154 -12.28 3.56 -23.63
C PHE A 154 -12.16 2.02 -23.58
N PHE A 155 -13.21 1.30 -23.15
CA PHE A 155 -13.24 -0.16 -23.13
C PHE A 155 -13.28 -0.79 -24.53
N LEU A 156 -13.72 -0.02 -25.53
CA LEU A 156 -13.77 -0.45 -26.94
C LEU A 156 -12.40 -0.42 -27.63
N ILE A 157 -11.40 0.29 -27.07
CA ILE A 157 -10.06 0.41 -27.66
C ILE A 157 -9.19 -0.82 -27.33
N ILE A 158 -9.47 -1.50 -26.22
CA ILE A 158 -8.73 -2.68 -25.74
C ILE A 158 -9.18 -3.97 -26.47
N ASP A 159 -10.39 -3.99 -27.03
CA ASP A 159 -10.99 -5.18 -27.65
C ASP A 159 -11.02 -5.03 -29.19
N ARG A 160 -9.84 -5.08 -29.82
CA ARG A 160 -9.68 -4.92 -31.29
C ARG A 160 -10.12 -6.13 -32.12
N GLU A 161 -10.65 -7.20 -31.53
CA GLU A 161 -10.88 -8.48 -32.24
C GLU A 161 -12.32 -8.88 -32.53
N LYS A 162 -13.35 -8.07 -32.26
CA LYS A 162 -14.75 -8.45 -32.61
C LYS A 162 -15.53 -7.37 -33.36
N THR A 163 -15.35 -7.34 -34.68
CA THR A 163 -16.13 -6.59 -35.69
C THR A 163 -17.52 -7.16 -35.98
N ILE A 164 -18.25 -7.65 -34.98
CA ILE A 164 -19.65 -8.08 -35.12
C ILE A 164 -20.48 -7.46 -33.98
N LYS A 165 -21.20 -6.34 -34.23
CA LYS A 165 -22.44 -5.87 -33.53
C LYS A 165 -22.77 -4.37 -33.70
N ILE A 166 -22.72 -3.80 -34.91
CA ILE A 166 -23.12 -2.39 -35.12
C ILE A 166 -24.66 -2.19 -34.98
N ARG A 167 -25.49 -3.15 -35.43
CA ARG A 167 -26.97 -3.07 -35.32
C ARG A 167 -27.49 -3.20 -33.88
N PHE A 168 -26.92 -4.11 -33.09
CA PHE A 168 -27.28 -4.29 -31.67
C PHE A 168 -26.87 -3.10 -30.79
N LYS A 169 -25.95 -2.25 -31.24
CA LYS A 169 -25.47 -1.07 -30.51
C LYS A 169 -26.56 0.00 -30.33
N ARG A 170 -27.42 0.21 -31.33
CA ARG A 170 -28.51 1.21 -31.26
C ARG A 170 -29.62 0.77 -30.30
N ILE A 171 -29.95 -0.52 -30.34
CA ILE A 171 -30.95 -1.15 -29.45
C ILE A 171 -30.43 -1.16 -28.01
N ARG A 172 -29.19 -1.60 -27.77
CA ARG A 172 -28.61 -1.59 -26.41
C ARG A 172 -28.50 -0.18 -25.82
N ARG A 173 -28.10 0.83 -26.61
CA ARG A 173 -28.12 2.24 -26.21
C ARG A 173 -29.51 2.78 -25.91
N PHE A 174 -30.53 2.29 -26.60
CA PHE A 174 -31.91 2.65 -26.30
C PHE A 174 -32.37 2.00 -24.99
N LEU A 175 -32.05 0.72 -24.78
CA LEU A 175 -32.33 -0.04 -23.56
C LEU A 175 -31.55 0.45 -22.33
N SER A 176 -30.46 1.20 -22.50
CA SER A 176 -29.72 1.80 -21.39
C SER A 176 -30.35 3.10 -20.87
N LYS A 177 -31.18 3.79 -21.67
CA LYS A 177 -31.83 5.07 -21.29
C LYS A 177 -32.65 5.06 -19.98
N PRO A 178 -33.42 4.01 -19.64
CA PRO A 178 -34.16 3.98 -18.37
C PRO A 178 -33.27 3.77 -17.14
N PHE A 179 -32.04 3.28 -17.32
CA PHE A 179 -31.10 3.09 -16.23
C PHE A 179 -30.22 4.35 -16.11
N PRO A 180 -30.03 4.90 -14.90
CA PRO A 180 -29.16 6.05 -14.74
C PRO A 180 -27.70 5.63 -14.99
N TYR A 181 -26.98 6.49 -15.70
CA TYR A 181 -25.56 6.31 -16.01
C TYR A 181 -24.69 6.37 -14.75
N GLU A 182 -25.08 7.23 -13.80
CA GLU A 182 -24.37 7.52 -12.57
C GLU A 182 -25.32 7.63 -11.38
N ASP A 183 -24.80 7.40 -10.18
CA ASP A 183 -25.52 7.65 -8.93
C ASP A 183 -24.88 8.84 -8.19
N LYS A 184 -25.57 9.98 -8.24
CA LYS A 184 -25.14 11.22 -7.58
C LYS A 184 -24.80 11.05 -6.10
N SER A 185 -25.47 10.13 -5.40
CA SER A 185 -25.19 9.87 -3.99
C SER A 185 -23.87 9.11 -3.80
N GLN A 186 -23.59 8.14 -4.67
CA GLN A 186 -22.34 7.37 -4.68
C GLN A 186 -21.16 8.29 -5.04
N GLU A 187 -21.33 9.15 -6.04
CA GLU A 187 -20.31 10.13 -6.44
C GLU A 187 -20.00 11.15 -5.35
N ALA A 188 -21.03 11.67 -4.68
CA ALA A 188 -20.84 12.61 -3.57
C ALA A 188 -20.05 11.98 -2.42
N ILE A 189 -20.32 10.71 -2.09
CA ILE A 189 -19.58 9.95 -1.08
C ILE A 189 -18.15 9.69 -1.54
N GLN A 190 -17.95 9.27 -2.79
CA GLN A 190 -16.63 9.03 -3.36
C GLN A 190 -15.78 10.30 -3.35
N LEU A 191 -16.36 11.45 -3.72
CA LEU A 191 -15.69 12.74 -3.69
C LEU A 191 -15.35 13.16 -2.25
N ASN A 192 -16.26 12.94 -1.29
CA ASN A 192 -16.00 13.23 0.11
C ASN A 192 -14.83 12.39 0.64
N ILE A 193 -14.86 11.07 0.44
CA ILE A 193 -13.79 10.16 0.89
C ILE A 193 -12.47 10.50 0.20
N SER A 194 -12.49 10.78 -1.10
CA SER A 194 -11.30 11.25 -1.82
C SER A 194 -10.71 12.51 -1.19
N LYS A 195 -11.54 13.52 -0.88
CA LYS A 195 -11.09 14.74 -0.18
C LYS A 195 -10.51 14.45 1.21
N LEU A 196 -11.12 13.54 1.96
CA LEU A 196 -10.63 13.15 3.28
C LEU A 196 -9.26 12.49 3.16
N LEU A 197 -9.13 11.46 2.32
CA LEU A 197 -7.88 10.72 2.14
C LEU A 197 -6.76 11.59 1.54
N LYS A 198 -7.08 12.57 0.69
CA LYS A 198 -6.09 13.54 0.19
C LYS A 198 -5.65 14.57 1.23
N SER A 199 -6.41 14.75 2.31
CA SER A 199 -6.03 15.66 3.40
C SER A 199 -4.88 15.06 4.21
N LYS A 200 -3.66 15.59 4.04
CA LYS A 200 -2.45 15.07 4.73
C LYS A 200 -2.64 14.87 6.24
N PRO A 201 -3.19 15.84 7.01
CA PRO A 201 -3.37 15.65 8.46
C PRO A 201 -4.26 14.45 8.80
N PHE A 202 -5.35 14.25 8.05
CA PHE A 202 -6.24 13.13 8.27
C PHE A 202 -5.63 11.81 7.80
N ALA A 203 -4.97 11.81 6.63
CA ALA A 203 -4.29 10.64 6.09
C ALA A 203 -3.19 10.14 7.03
N HIS A 204 -2.33 11.03 7.54
CA HIS A 204 -1.25 10.69 8.47
C HIS A 204 -1.80 10.14 9.78
N TYR A 205 -2.81 10.80 10.36
CA TYR A 205 -3.51 10.28 11.54
C TYR A 205 -4.08 8.88 11.31
N LEU A 206 -4.69 8.63 10.16
CA LEU A 206 -5.26 7.33 9.82
C LEU A 206 -4.16 6.26 9.67
N ILE A 207 -3.01 6.62 9.08
CA ILE A 207 -1.86 5.72 8.93
C ILE A 207 -1.33 5.31 10.31
N ASP A 208 -1.19 6.27 11.23
CA ASP A 208 -0.61 6.02 12.55
C ASP A 208 -1.57 5.29 13.49
N THR A 209 -2.86 5.68 13.49
CA THR A 209 -3.83 5.18 14.47
C THR A 209 -4.62 3.96 13.97
N HIS A 210 -4.89 3.89 12.67
CA HIS A 210 -5.70 2.84 12.04
C HIS A 210 -5.04 2.30 10.76
N PRO A 211 -3.80 1.78 10.83
CA PRO A 211 -2.98 1.43 9.66
C PRO A 211 -3.68 0.47 8.70
N HIS A 212 -4.44 -0.50 9.20
CA HIS A 212 -5.19 -1.45 8.36
C HIS A 212 -6.27 -0.77 7.50
N VAL A 213 -6.94 0.26 8.04
CA VAL A 213 -7.94 1.03 7.27
C VAL A 213 -7.24 1.86 6.20
N ALA A 214 -6.12 2.49 6.54
CA ALA A 214 -5.31 3.26 5.61
C ALA A 214 -4.77 2.36 4.47
N MET A 215 -4.26 1.17 4.79
CA MET A 215 -3.81 0.18 3.80
C MET A 215 -4.94 -0.24 2.85
N LYS A 216 -6.12 -0.60 3.39
CA LYS A 216 -7.30 -0.91 2.56
C LYS A 216 -7.71 0.24 1.64
N ALA A 217 -7.55 1.48 2.09
CA ALA A 217 -7.86 2.65 1.28
C ALA A 217 -6.97 2.77 0.03
N THR A 218 -5.74 2.23 0.06
CA THR A 218 -4.83 2.25 -1.10
C THR A 218 -5.32 1.41 -2.30
N CYS A 219 -6.17 0.41 -2.02
CA CYS A 219 -6.76 -0.45 -3.04
C CYS A 219 -8.02 0.16 -3.69
N LEU A 220 -8.49 1.31 -3.21
CA LEU A 220 -9.70 1.94 -3.72
C LEU A 220 -9.44 2.60 -5.08
N ARG A 221 -10.42 2.43 -5.97
CA ARG A 221 -10.42 3.05 -7.31
C ARG A 221 -11.31 4.29 -7.30
N PHE A 222 -10.71 5.44 -7.04
CA PHE A 222 -11.35 6.74 -7.20
C PHE A 222 -10.45 7.69 -7.98
N ARG A 223 -11.02 8.83 -8.43
CA ARG A 223 -10.30 9.83 -9.21
C ARG A 223 -9.05 10.29 -8.45
N ASP A 224 -7.89 10.17 -9.10
CA ASP A 224 -6.57 10.50 -8.55
C ASP A 224 -6.20 9.71 -7.27
N ASN A 225 -6.61 8.44 -7.16
CA ASN A 225 -6.16 7.55 -6.08
C ASN A 225 -4.62 7.48 -5.93
N ASN A 226 -3.89 7.68 -7.03
CA ASN A 226 -2.43 7.78 -7.05
C ASN A 226 -1.88 8.84 -6.08
N GLU A 227 -2.59 9.95 -5.86
CA GLU A 227 -2.17 11.01 -4.93
C GLU A 227 -2.16 10.50 -3.48
N TYR A 228 -3.23 9.79 -3.09
CA TYR A 228 -3.31 9.17 -1.76
C TYR A 228 -2.25 8.10 -1.58
N ASN A 229 -2.11 7.19 -2.55
CA ASN A 229 -1.12 6.11 -2.49
C ASN A 229 0.29 6.69 -2.39
N THR A 230 0.60 7.72 -3.17
CA THR A 230 1.90 8.41 -3.12
C THR A 230 2.15 9.00 -1.73
N ASN A 231 1.18 9.74 -1.17
CA ASN A 231 1.30 10.30 0.17
C ASN A 231 1.44 9.22 1.26
N PHE A 232 0.69 8.11 1.15
CA PHE A 232 0.71 6.99 2.09
C PHE A 232 2.11 6.36 2.18
N PHE A 233 2.65 5.88 1.05
CA PHE A 233 3.95 5.21 1.05
C PHE A 233 5.10 6.18 1.31
N THR A 234 5.01 7.42 0.81
CA THR A 234 6.01 8.46 1.10
C THR A 234 6.06 8.75 2.60
N TYR A 235 4.91 8.84 3.26
CA TYR A 235 4.85 9.04 4.70
C TYR A 235 5.50 7.87 5.46
N LEU A 236 5.18 6.63 5.10
CA LEU A 236 5.77 5.44 5.71
C LEU A 236 7.30 5.41 5.61
N ILE A 237 7.86 5.60 4.41
CA ILE A 237 9.32 5.58 4.25
C ILE A 237 10.01 6.80 4.89
N SER A 238 9.32 7.94 4.99
CA SER A 238 9.88 9.15 5.61
C SER A 238 9.87 9.17 7.13
N ASN A 239 9.11 8.28 7.77
CA ASN A 239 8.94 8.23 9.22
C ASN A 239 9.55 6.94 9.78
N PRO A 240 10.69 7.01 10.48
CA PRO A 240 11.34 5.85 11.10
C PRO A 240 10.48 5.09 12.12
N ASN A 241 9.45 5.73 12.68
CA ASN A 241 8.53 5.10 13.62
C ASN A 241 7.32 4.43 12.93
N SER A 242 7.31 4.39 11.59
CA SER A 242 6.18 3.82 10.86
C SER A 242 6.15 2.29 10.92
N ILE A 243 4.97 1.74 10.64
CA ILE A 243 4.77 0.28 10.56
C ILE A 243 5.71 -0.38 9.54
N MET A 244 6.11 0.32 8.49
CA MET A 244 7.03 -0.19 7.48
C MET A 244 8.40 -0.50 8.08
N TYR A 245 8.94 0.40 8.90
CA TYR A 245 10.26 0.23 9.53
C TYR A 245 10.25 -0.93 10.51
N ARG A 246 9.24 -1.00 11.37
CA ARG A 246 9.07 -2.09 12.33
C ARG A 246 8.94 -3.44 11.63
N ASP A 247 7.99 -3.56 10.70
CA ASP A 247 7.73 -4.84 10.05
C ASP A 247 8.93 -5.32 9.21
N LEU A 248 9.69 -4.41 8.56
CA LEU A 248 10.93 -4.78 7.85
C LEU A 248 12.05 -5.19 8.80
N ARG A 249 12.19 -4.49 9.93
CA ARG A 249 13.16 -4.84 10.98
C ARG A 249 12.89 -6.21 11.59
N ASP A 250 11.63 -6.57 11.76
CA ASP A 250 11.25 -7.86 12.33
C ASP A 250 11.34 -9.00 11.29
N ASN A 251 11.30 -8.68 9.99
CA ASN A 251 11.31 -9.65 8.89
C ASN A 251 12.70 -9.91 8.28
N GLN A 252 13.67 -10.36 9.10
CA GLN A 252 15.04 -10.64 8.64
C GLN A 252 15.30 -12.09 8.23
N ASN A 253 14.33 -12.99 8.42
CA ASN A 253 14.50 -14.41 8.14
C ASN A 253 14.49 -14.70 6.63
N ARG A 254 15.69 -14.84 6.07
CA ARG A 254 15.96 -15.19 4.68
C ARG A 254 16.52 -16.61 4.58
N SER A 255 16.01 -17.40 3.64
CA SER A 255 16.56 -18.71 3.30
C SER A 255 17.84 -18.61 2.49
N HIS A 256 18.57 -19.72 2.34
CA HIS A 256 19.81 -19.77 1.56
C HIS A 256 19.61 -19.48 0.07
N THR A 257 18.40 -19.67 -0.47
CA THR A 257 18.07 -19.37 -1.87
C THR A 257 17.78 -17.88 -2.08
N GLY A 258 17.52 -17.15 -0.99
CA GLY A 258 17.16 -15.74 -1.00
C GLY A 258 15.68 -15.46 -0.72
N GLU A 259 14.85 -16.50 -0.51
CA GLU A 259 13.43 -16.35 -0.18
C GLU A 259 13.21 -15.86 1.25
N TYR A 260 12.29 -14.92 1.44
CA TYR A 260 11.88 -14.44 2.76
C TYR A 260 10.66 -15.20 3.28
N ALA A 261 10.73 -15.63 4.54
CA ALA A 261 9.55 -16.04 5.28
C ALA A 261 8.83 -14.80 5.81
N LEU A 262 7.63 -14.52 5.31
CA LEU A 262 6.81 -13.40 5.81
C LEU A 262 6.11 -13.82 7.10
N ASP A 263 6.48 -13.22 8.23
CA ASP A 263 5.80 -13.48 9.50
C ASP A 263 4.37 -12.94 9.45
N GLU A 264 3.38 -13.75 9.85
CA GLU A 264 1.96 -13.37 9.91
C GLU A 264 1.69 -12.14 10.80
N SER A 265 2.56 -11.86 11.79
CA SER A 265 2.45 -10.66 12.64
C SER A 265 2.75 -9.36 11.89
N ASN A 266 3.48 -9.42 10.78
CA ASN A 266 3.88 -8.26 9.97
C ASN A 266 2.72 -7.83 9.07
N ALA A 267 1.78 -7.08 9.64
CA ALA A 267 0.54 -6.70 8.98
C ALA A 267 0.77 -5.92 7.66
N PHE A 268 1.81 -5.08 7.59
CA PHE A 268 2.12 -4.32 6.38
C PHE A 268 2.64 -5.24 5.26
N LEU A 269 3.63 -6.09 5.57
CA LEU A 269 4.19 -7.01 4.59
C LEU A 269 3.16 -8.03 4.13
N ASN A 270 2.37 -8.60 5.03
CA ASN A 270 1.31 -9.54 4.65
C ASN A 270 0.25 -8.90 3.78
N PHE A 271 -0.18 -7.68 4.08
CA PHE A 271 -1.22 -7.02 3.29
C PHE A 271 -0.79 -6.82 1.84
N TYR A 272 0.45 -6.40 1.59
CA TYR A 272 0.92 -6.06 0.25
C TYR A 272 1.65 -7.20 -0.49
N LEU A 273 2.43 -8.02 0.23
CA LEU A 273 3.34 -9.00 -0.36
C LEU A 273 2.85 -10.44 -0.24
N ASN A 274 1.88 -10.75 0.65
CA ASN A 274 1.31 -12.10 0.70
C ASN A 274 0.57 -12.44 -0.61
N ASP A 275 -0.18 -11.49 -1.15
CA ASP A 275 -0.62 -11.52 -2.55
C ASP A 275 0.09 -10.41 -3.32
N ILE A 276 1.13 -10.77 -4.07
CA ILE A 276 1.97 -9.81 -4.80
C ILE A 276 1.17 -8.95 -5.79
N ARG A 277 -0.01 -9.42 -6.23
CA ARG A 277 -0.91 -8.64 -7.11
C ARG A 277 -1.41 -7.38 -6.43
N THR A 278 -1.54 -7.37 -5.11
CA THR A 278 -1.91 -6.19 -4.33
C THR A 278 -0.83 -5.13 -4.48
N ALA A 279 0.43 -5.48 -4.22
CA ALA A 279 1.58 -4.59 -4.42
C ALA A 279 1.66 -4.04 -5.85
N ILE A 280 1.49 -4.90 -6.85
CA ILE A 280 1.48 -4.53 -8.28
C ILE A 280 0.35 -3.54 -8.60
N SER A 281 -0.86 -3.83 -8.13
CA SER A 281 -2.04 -3.00 -8.43
C SER A 281 -1.96 -1.58 -7.85
N VAL A 282 -1.21 -1.43 -6.76
CA VAL A 282 -1.01 -0.16 -6.05
C VAL A 282 0.28 0.54 -6.52
N GLY A 283 1.21 -0.18 -7.14
CA GLY A 283 2.49 0.35 -7.62
C GLY A 283 3.41 0.81 -6.49
N ILE A 284 3.51 0.00 -5.42
CA ILE A 284 4.11 0.39 -4.12
C ILE A 284 5.58 0.83 -4.25
N TRP A 285 6.31 0.31 -5.23
CA TRP A 285 7.72 0.63 -5.49
C TRP A 285 7.95 2.09 -5.85
N LYS A 286 7.03 2.71 -6.62
CA LYS A 286 7.24 4.04 -7.19
C LYS A 286 7.36 5.13 -6.12
N PRO A 287 6.39 5.30 -5.20
CA PRO A 287 6.49 6.35 -4.19
C PRO A 287 7.66 6.14 -3.22
N VAL A 288 7.97 4.88 -2.87
CA VAL A 288 9.14 4.58 -2.03
C VAL A 288 10.44 4.90 -2.77
N GLY A 289 10.59 4.41 -4.00
CA GLY A 289 11.76 4.66 -4.82
C GLY A 289 11.99 6.14 -5.14
N ASP A 290 10.94 6.87 -5.51
CA ASP A 290 11.01 8.32 -5.77
C ASP A 290 11.44 9.09 -4.52
N TYR A 291 10.96 8.69 -3.33
CA TYR A 291 11.38 9.29 -2.08
C TYR A 291 12.85 9.01 -1.80
N VAL A 292 13.30 7.75 -1.89
CA VAL A 292 14.69 7.37 -1.61
C VAL A 292 15.67 8.08 -2.55
N VAL A 293 15.37 8.13 -3.86
CA VAL A 293 16.13 8.92 -4.85
C VAL A 293 16.22 10.39 -4.42
N SER A 294 15.07 11.00 -4.09
CA SER A 294 15.00 12.40 -3.69
C SER A 294 15.71 12.67 -2.36
N TYR A 295 15.75 11.69 -1.47
CA TYR A 295 16.42 11.75 -0.19
C TYR A 295 17.93 11.69 -0.36
N ILE A 296 18.45 10.75 -1.15
CA ILE A 296 19.88 10.60 -1.47
C ILE A 296 20.41 11.89 -2.11
N LYS A 297 19.69 12.46 -3.09
CA LYS A 297 20.05 13.73 -3.75
C LYS A 297 20.34 14.90 -2.82
N LYS A 298 19.75 14.89 -1.62
CA LYS A 298 19.92 15.96 -0.62
C LYS A 298 21.16 15.74 0.27
N GLN A 299 21.76 14.55 0.24
CA GLN A 299 22.87 14.14 1.11
C GLN A 299 24.23 14.54 0.54
N LYS A 300 24.39 15.81 0.15
CA LYS A 300 25.62 16.32 -0.48
C LYS A 300 26.58 16.92 0.54
N GLY A 301 27.84 17.07 0.15
CA GLY A 301 28.88 17.66 0.99
C GLY A 301 29.62 16.61 1.82
N SER A 302 30.92 16.84 2.02
CA SER A 302 31.79 16.00 2.84
C SER A 302 31.41 15.92 4.32
N SER A 303 30.57 16.83 4.83
CA SER A 303 30.01 16.81 6.19
C SER A 303 28.68 16.06 6.31
N SER A 304 28.12 15.59 5.18
CA SER A 304 26.92 14.76 5.16
C SER A 304 27.13 13.52 6.04
N PHE A 305 26.08 13.12 6.76
CA PHE A 305 26.07 11.91 7.60
C PHE A 305 26.59 10.68 6.84
N TYR A 306 26.25 10.57 5.56
CA TYR A 306 26.59 9.42 4.73
C TYR A 306 28.02 9.41 4.18
N ASN A 307 28.64 10.59 4.09
CA ASN A 307 30.05 10.79 3.72
C ASN A 307 30.99 10.75 4.94
N GLN A 308 30.46 10.46 6.14
CA GLN A 308 31.28 10.24 7.33
C GLN A 308 31.77 8.79 7.42
N PRO A 309 32.86 8.55 8.18
CA PRO A 309 33.37 7.21 8.40
C PRO A 309 32.31 6.24 8.92
N ASP A 310 32.29 5.02 8.39
CA ASP A 310 31.53 3.94 8.99
C ASP A 310 32.29 3.39 10.19
N ASN A 311 31.88 3.80 11.38
CA ASN A 311 32.43 3.26 12.63
C ASN A 311 31.62 2.06 13.12
N TYR A 312 30.28 2.16 13.08
CA TYR A 312 29.35 1.14 13.58
C TYR A 312 28.03 1.10 12.78
N PHE A 313 27.89 1.87 11.70
CA PHE A 313 26.62 1.97 10.98
C PHE A 313 26.25 0.63 10.32
N SER A 314 27.22 -0.02 9.68
CA SER A 314 27.02 -1.34 9.05
C SER A 314 26.70 -2.46 10.04
N SER A 315 27.09 -2.33 11.30
CA SER A 315 27.00 -3.39 12.32
C SER A 315 26.02 -3.10 13.47
N SER A 316 25.39 -1.93 13.49
CA SER A 316 24.47 -1.51 14.56
C SER A 316 23.05 -1.27 14.08
N ASP A 317 22.14 -1.03 15.03
CA ASP A 317 20.76 -0.66 14.76
C ASP A 317 20.60 0.74 14.14
N GLU A 318 21.65 1.57 14.08
CA GLU A 318 21.63 2.90 13.45
C GLU A 318 21.15 2.83 11.99
N ARG A 319 21.44 1.73 11.29
CA ARG A 319 20.95 1.50 9.91
C ARG A 319 19.43 1.41 9.81
N TRP A 320 18.73 0.97 10.84
CA TRP A 320 17.26 0.91 10.84
C TRP A 320 16.62 2.29 11.00
N GLU A 321 17.37 3.31 11.40
CA GLU A 321 16.89 4.70 11.36
C GLU A 321 17.15 5.37 10.02
N CYS A 322 17.89 4.71 9.11
CA CYS A 322 18.28 5.25 7.81
C CYS A 322 17.22 4.97 6.73
N PRO A 323 16.61 6.00 6.12
CA PRO A 323 15.62 5.81 5.06
C PRO A 323 16.17 5.18 3.79
N ILE A 324 17.47 5.36 3.51
CA ILE A 324 18.11 4.71 2.35
C ILE A 324 18.17 3.21 2.59
N PHE A 325 18.71 2.78 3.74
CA PHE A 325 18.84 1.37 4.09
C PHE A 325 17.48 0.67 4.15
N VAL A 326 16.50 1.26 4.84
CA VAL A 326 15.14 0.70 4.92
C VAL A 326 14.46 0.66 3.54
N GLY A 327 14.74 1.65 2.69
CA GLY A 327 14.36 1.62 1.28
C GLY A 327 14.98 0.42 0.53
N LEU A 328 16.26 0.12 0.76
CA LEU A 328 16.92 -1.02 0.14
C LEU A 328 16.31 -2.35 0.59
N VAL A 329 16.13 -2.53 1.91
CA VAL A 329 15.53 -3.73 2.52
C VAL A 329 14.10 -3.93 2.02
N PHE A 330 13.31 -2.86 1.92
CA PHE A 330 11.96 -2.94 1.36
C PHE A 330 11.95 -3.49 -0.06
N PHE A 331 12.82 -2.96 -0.93
CA PHE A 331 12.95 -3.47 -2.29
C PHE A 331 13.46 -4.92 -2.31
N ASP A 332 14.39 -5.30 -1.44
CA ASP A 332 14.88 -6.68 -1.35
C ASP A 332 13.79 -7.68 -0.94
N VAL A 333 13.02 -7.37 0.09
CA VAL A 333 11.89 -8.22 0.53
C VAL A 333 10.83 -8.29 -0.57
N MET A 334 10.47 -7.16 -1.18
CA MET A 334 9.46 -7.08 -2.23
C MET A 334 9.86 -7.84 -3.50
N VAL A 335 11.07 -7.62 -4.02
CA VAL A 335 11.58 -8.25 -5.24
C VAL A 335 11.81 -9.73 -5.02
N SER A 336 12.42 -10.12 -3.90
CA SER A 336 12.59 -11.54 -3.56
C SER A 336 11.23 -12.23 -3.45
N THR A 337 10.25 -11.62 -2.79
CA THR A 337 8.89 -12.19 -2.73
C THR A 337 8.27 -12.36 -4.12
N ALA A 338 8.46 -11.39 -5.03
CA ALA A 338 7.97 -11.49 -6.40
C ALA A 338 8.64 -12.62 -7.19
N ILE A 339 9.96 -12.80 -7.04
CA ILE A 339 10.74 -13.88 -7.66
C ILE A 339 10.21 -15.25 -7.23
N PHE A 340 10.14 -15.50 -5.92
CA PHE A 340 9.77 -16.82 -5.38
C PHE A 340 8.28 -17.13 -5.56
N LYS A 341 7.41 -16.11 -5.65
CA LYS A 341 6.00 -16.28 -6.06
C LYS A 341 5.80 -16.38 -7.57
N ARG A 342 6.88 -16.45 -8.36
CA ARG A 342 6.86 -16.57 -9.83
C ARG A 342 6.05 -15.47 -10.52
N SER A 343 6.11 -14.25 -9.97
CA SER A 343 5.53 -13.06 -10.60
C SER A 343 6.27 -12.75 -11.92
N LYS A 344 5.52 -12.35 -12.95
CA LYS A 344 6.10 -11.78 -14.18
C LYS A 344 6.41 -10.28 -14.05
N ASP A 345 5.95 -9.64 -12.98
CA ASP A 345 6.25 -8.24 -12.69
C ASP A 345 7.56 -8.16 -11.89
N HIS A 346 8.52 -7.39 -12.39
CA HIS A 346 9.84 -7.20 -11.81
C HIS A 346 9.87 -6.13 -10.71
N MET A 347 8.71 -5.66 -10.24
CA MET A 347 8.52 -4.72 -9.12
C MET A 347 9.36 -3.44 -9.24
N TRP A 348 9.68 -3.05 -10.48
CA TRP A 348 10.57 -1.94 -10.79
C TRP A 348 11.93 -1.97 -10.05
N LEU A 349 12.52 -3.17 -9.91
CA LEU A 349 13.82 -3.37 -9.25
C LEU A 349 14.95 -2.49 -9.80
N MET A 350 14.80 -1.93 -11.01
CA MET A 350 15.71 -0.96 -11.62
C MET A 350 15.92 0.30 -10.76
N TYR A 351 15.07 0.57 -9.74
CA TYR A 351 15.32 1.63 -8.76
C TYR A 351 16.69 1.54 -8.10
N TYR A 352 17.25 0.33 -7.93
CA TYR A 352 18.60 0.14 -7.41
C TYR A 352 19.67 0.84 -8.26
N ARG A 353 19.52 0.84 -9.60
CA ARG A 353 20.39 1.61 -10.49
C ARG A 353 20.29 3.12 -10.23
N TYR A 354 19.08 3.63 -9.99
CA TYR A 354 18.88 5.04 -9.67
C TYR A 354 19.45 5.38 -8.29
N PHE A 355 19.25 4.54 -7.28
CA PHE A 355 19.83 4.73 -5.95
C PHE A 355 21.36 4.80 -6.04
N LEU A 356 21.99 3.84 -6.71
CA LEU A 356 23.44 3.82 -6.90
C LEU A 356 23.94 5.09 -7.60
N LYS A 357 23.29 5.48 -8.70
CA LYS A 357 23.67 6.70 -9.43
C LYS A 357 23.68 7.92 -8.53
N GLU A 358 22.61 8.12 -7.74
CA GLU A 358 22.51 9.29 -6.87
C GLU A 358 23.46 9.22 -5.67
N ILE A 359 23.78 8.01 -5.18
CA ILE A 359 24.81 7.82 -4.16
C ILE A 359 26.16 8.23 -4.73
N LEU A 360 26.54 7.74 -5.92
CA LEU A 360 27.80 8.09 -6.58
C LEU A 360 27.89 9.60 -6.86
N GLU A 361 26.80 10.24 -7.30
CA GLU A 361 26.76 11.69 -7.52
C GLU A 361 26.89 12.51 -6.21
N SER A 362 26.52 11.94 -5.07
CA SER A 362 26.59 12.58 -3.74
C SER A 362 27.81 12.16 -2.91
N HIS A 363 28.60 11.21 -3.43
CA HIS A 363 29.77 10.65 -2.77
C HIS A 363 30.93 11.66 -2.80
N GLU A 364 31.35 12.09 -1.61
CA GLU A 364 32.41 13.07 -1.43
C GLU A 364 33.33 12.64 -0.28
N THR A 365 34.56 12.27 -0.61
CA THR A 365 35.57 11.85 0.37
C THR A 365 36.15 13.07 1.11
N SER A 366 36.23 12.99 2.44
CA SER A 366 37.01 13.90 3.28
C SER A 366 38.41 13.33 3.57
N GLY A 367 39.38 14.19 3.88
CA GLY A 367 40.78 13.78 4.09
C GLY A 367 41.05 12.91 5.34
N SER A 368 40.05 12.70 6.20
CA SER A 368 40.18 11.96 7.48
C SER A 368 39.64 10.53 7.44
N ILE A 369 39.24 10.02 6.27
CA ILE A 369 38.65 8.68 6.12
C ILE A 369 39.73 7.62 6.01
N ASP A 370 39.62 6.56 6.80
CA ASP A 370 40.43 5.35 6.65
C ASP A 370 39.94 4.51 5.48
N VAL A 371 40.66 4.61 4.38
CA VAL A 371 40.33 3.99 3.09
C VAL A 371 40.56 2.47 3.06
N ASN A 372 41.24 1.92 4.07
CA ASN A 372 41.54 0.48 4.13
C ASN A 372 40.47 -0.33 4.86
N ARG A 373 39.46 0.32 5.46
CA ARG A 373 38.31 -0.38 6.04
C ARG A 373 37.48 -1.05 4.95
N GLU A 374 36.78 -2.12 5.31
CA GLU A 374 35.84 -2.80 4.40
C GLU A 374 34.81 -1.82 3.82
N PHE A 375 34.23 -1.00 4.70
CA PHE A 375 33.40 0.14 4.33
C PHE A 375 34.02 1.42 4.90
N PRO A 376 34.74 2.21 4.09
CA PRO A 376 35.34 3.46 4.55
C PRO A 376 34.28 4.47 5.03
N MET A 377 33.19 4.62 4.29
CA MET A 377 32.04 5.47 4.61
C MET A 377 30.73 4.70 4.64
N ARG A 378 29.70 5.30 5.26
CA ARG A 378 28.35 4.73 5.28
C ARG A 378 27.77 4.54 3.87
N PHE A 379 28.08 5.44 2.92
CA PHE A 379 27.71 5.22 1.52
C PHE A 379 28.36 3.99 0.90
N ASP A 380 29.60 3.65 1.26
CA ASP A 380 30.27 2.46 0.71
C ASP A 380 29.55 1.17 1.16
N TYR A 381 29.08 1.13 2.41
CA TYR A 381 28.22 0.05 2.88
C TYR A 381 26.89 -0.02 2.11
N LEU A 382 26.23 1.12 1.86
CA LEU A 382 24.99 1.15 1.09
C LEU A 382 25.18 0.72 -0.38
N ILE A 383 26.31 1.05 -1.00
CA ILE A 383 26.68 0.57 -2.33
C ILE A 383 26.86 -0.95 -2.32
N TYR A 384 27.56 -1.48 -1.31
CA TYR A 384 27.71 -2.92 -1.13
C TYR A 384 26.35 -3.62 -1.01
N GLU A 385 25.44 -3.11 -0.17
CA GLU A 385 24.09 -3.68 0.00
C GLU A 385 23.28 -3.69 -1.30
N LEU A 386 23.38 -2.64 -2.12
CA LEU A 386 22.75 -2.60 -3.46
C LEU A 386 23.24 -3.74 -4.35
N ILE A 387 24.56 -3.92 -4.43
CA ILE A 387 25.19 -4.97 -5.23
C ILE A 387 24.86 -6.34 -4.66
N TYR A 388 24.95 -6.52 -3.35
CA TYR A 388 24.68 -7.77 -2.66
C TYR A 388 23.24 -8.25 -2.88
N ASN A 389 22.23 -7.41 -2.63
CA ASN A 389 20.83 -7.81 -2.80
C ASN A 389 20.49 -8.11 -4.27
N CYS A 390 20.94 -7.28 -5.21
CA CYS A 390 20.74 -7.53 -6.64
C CYS A 390 21.46 -8.80 -7.12
N ASN A 391 22.64 -9.09 -6.55
CA ASN A 391 23.38 -10.31 -6.78
C ASN A 391 22.64 -11.57 -6.29
N ILE A 392 21.90 -11.48 -5.18
CA ILE A 392 21.02 -12.56 -4.74
C ILE A 392 19.84 -12.73 -5.69
N TRP A 393 19.19 -11.64 -6.14
CA TRP A 393 18.06 -11.74 -7.07
C TRP A 393 18.45 -12.37 -8.41
N ALA A 394 19.60 -11.99 -8.97
CA ALA A 394 20.13 -12.61 -10.19
C ALA A 394 20.47 -14.09 -9.95
N GLY A 395 21.02 -14.41 -8.77
CA GLY A 395 21.33 -15.78 -8.34
C GLY A 395 20.13 -16.68 -8.10
N ALA A 396 18.96 -16.13 -7.79
CA ALA A 396 17.76 -16.91 -7.53
C ALA A 396 17.38 -17.84 -8.70
N ALA A 397 17.76 -17.48 -9.94
CA ALA A 397 17.58 -18.30 -11.13
C ALA A 397 18.25 -19.70 -11.05
N GLU A 398 19.25 -19.87 -10.18
CA GLU A 398 19.91 -21.16 -9.91
C GLU A 398 18.96 -22.16 -9.22
N HIS A 399 17.98 -21.66 -8.47
CA HIS A 399 17.07 -22.45 -7.65
C HIS A 399 15.67 -22.59 -8.27
N LEU A 400 15.44 -21.98 -9.42
CA LEU A 400 14.11 -21.84 -10.02
C LEU A 400 13.99 -22.66 -11.31
N GLY A 401 12.88 -23.40 -11.41
CA GLY A 401 12.48 -24.14 -12.61
C GLY A 401 11.80 -23.24 -13.64
N TYR A 402 12.12 -23.47 -14.92
CA TYR A 402 11.55 -22.74 -16.06
C TYR A 402 11.00 -23.68 -17.14
N ASP A 403 10.68 -24.93 -16.77
CA ASP A 403 10.33 -26.00 -17.73
C ASP A 403 9.13 -25.65 -18.63
N ASP A 404 8.22 -24.80 -18.14
CA ASP A 404 7.02 -24.34 -18.86
C ASP A 404 7.16 -22.94 -19.50
N TRP A 405 8.32 -22.28 -19.37
CA TRP A 405 8.50 -20.89 -19.80
C TRP A 405 9.18 -20.81 -21.17
N LYS A 406 8.66 -19.95 -22.05
CA LYS A 406 9.35 -19.60 -23.30
C LYS A 406 10.51 -18.65 -23.01
N THR A 407 11.51 -18.61 -23.89
CA THR A 407 12.64 -17.68 -23.77
C THR A 407 12.21 -16.22 -23.60
N GLU A 408 11.15 -15.79 -24.30
CA GLU A 408 10.59 -14.44 -24.14
C GLU A 408 10.02 -14.21 -22.74
N ASP A 409 9.38 -15.22 -22.14
CA ASP A 409 8.86 -15.12 -20.77
C ASP A 409 10.01 -15.04 -19.75
N ILE A 410 11.09 -15.81 -19.96
CA ILE A 410 12.29 -15.76 -19.12
C ILE A 410 12.92 -14.37 -19.18
N LYS A 411 12.96 -13.74 -20.35
CA LYS A 411 13.45 -12.35 -20.51
C LYS A 411 12.56 -11.30 -19.84
N GLN A 412 11.34 -11.66 -19.46
CA GLN A 412 10.46 -10.80 -18.65
C GLN A 412 10.54 -11.12 -17.15
N SER A 413 11.29 -12.15 -16.76
CA SER A 413 11.40 -12.57 -15.37
C SER A 413 12.18 -11.55 -14.53
N PRO A 414 11.82 -11.35 -13.24
CA PRO A 414 12.56 -10.45 -12.37
C PRO A 414 14.05 -10.78 -12.25
N GLU A 415 14.45 -12.05 -12.31
CA GLU A 415 15.83 -12.53 -12.23
C GLU A 415 16.66 -12.10 -13.46
N TYR A 416 16.02 -12.07 -14.64
CA TYR A 416 16.65 -11.55 -15.84
C TYR A 416 16.86 -10.04 -15.75
N PHE A 417 15.84 -9.29 -15.33
CA PHE A 417 15.98 -7.86 -15.06
C PHE A 417 17.00 -7.56 -13.94
N ALA A 418 17.09 -8.41 -12.93
CA ALA A 418 18.12 -8.30 -11.89
C ALA A 418 19.52 -8.49 -12.48
N SER A 419 19.70 -9.44 -13.40
CA SER A 419 20.96 -9.65 -14.13
C SER A 419 21.34 -8.43 -14.97
N THR A 420 20.39 -7.86 -15.72
CA THR A 420 20.57 -6.59 -16.45
C THR A 420 20.94 -5.44 -15.50
N THR A 421 20.27 -5.35 -14.35
CA THR A 421 20.49 -4.28 -13.36
C THR A 421 21.86 -4.40 -12.71
N LEU A 422 22.27 -5.61 -12.34
CA LEU A 422 23.55 -5.90 -11.70
C LEU A 422 24.70 -5.49 -12.61
N GLY A 423 24.66 -5.90 -13.89
CA GLY A 423 25.63 -5.47 -14.89
C GLY A 423 25.65 -3.95 -15.05
N GLY A 424 24.48 -3.33 -15.20
CA GLY A 424 24.37 -1.88 -15.32
C GLY A 424 24.90 -1.12 -14.09
N MET A 425 24.63 -1.61 -12.88
CA MET A 425 25.15 -1.01 -11.65
C MET A 425 26.68 -1.09 -11.61
N MET A 426 27.26 -2.22 -12.01
CA MET A 426 28.71 -2.34 -12.12
C MET A 426 29.30 -1.39 -13.16
N TYR A 427 28.63 -1.20 -14.30
CA TYR A 427 29.03 -0.19 -15.28
C TYR A 427 29.14 1.22 -14.64
N LEU A 428 28.20 1.62 -13.79
CA LEU A 428 28.26 2.92 -13.09
C LEU A 428 29.46 2.99 -12.13
N ILE A 429 29.75 1.89 -11.43
CA ILE A 429 30.90 1.79 -10.51
C ILE A 429 32.23 1.88 -11.28
N ILE A 430 32.36 1.15 -12.39
CA ILE A 430 33.56 1.13 -13.22
C ILE A 430 33.85 2.52 -13.75
N THR A 431 32.83 3.18 -14.31
CA THR A 431 32.94 4.50 -14.95
C THR A 431 33.03 5.68 -13.97
N SER A 432 32.73 5.46 -12.68
CA SER A 432 32.79 6.50 -11.66
C SER A 432 34.23 6.77 -11.21
N ASP A 433 34.58 8.03 -11.03
CA ASP A 433 35.85 8.49 -10.45
C ASP A 433 35.79 8.59 -8.90
N LYS A 434 34.63 8.33 -8.30
CA LYS A 434 34.36 8.52 -6.87
C LYS A 434 34.84 7.38 -5.98
N LEU A 435 34.96 6.18 -6.54
CA LEU A 435 35.32 4.98 -5.81
C LEU A 435 36.77 4.59 -6.07
N GLN A 436 37.42 4.04 -5.04
CA GLN A 436 38.79 3.58 -5.14
C GLN A 436 38.89 2.27 -5.91
N LYS A 437 40.06 2.02 -6.49
CA LYS A 437 40.30 0.85 -7.33
C LYS A 437 40.10 -0.47 -6.57
N ASN A 438 40.53 -0.55 -5.31
CA ASN A 438 40.32 -1.72 -4.45
C ASN A 438 38.83 -2.01 -4.21
N GLN A 439 38.03 -0.99 -3.92
CA GLN A 439 36.57 -1.12 -3.74
C GLN A 439 35.89 -1.58 -5.03
N LYS A 440 36.25 -0.99 -6.18
CA LYS A 440 35.75 -1.42 -7.49
C LYS A 440 36.09 -2.89 -7.77
N THR A 441 37.33 -3.30 -7.48
CA THR A 441 37.75 -4.70 -7.64
C THR A 441 36.96 -5.63 -6.72
N TYR A 442 36.76 -5.29 -5.46
CA TYR A 442 35.97 -6.10 -4.52
C TYR A 442 34.51 -6.29 -4.98
N LEU A 443 33.85 -5.23 -5.46
CA LEU A 443 32.50 -5.32 -6.00
C LEU A 443 32.46 -6.15 -7.30
N LEU A 444 33.47 -6.01 -8.17
CA LEU A 444 33.60 -6.81 -9.38
C LEU A 444 33.78 -8.31 -9.06
N GLU A 445 34.56 -8.65 -8.04
CA GLU A 445 34.74 -10.04 -7.59
C GLU A 445 33.42 -10.68 -7.17
N THR A 446 32.54 -9.92 -6.51
CA THR A 446 31.20 -10.39 -6.12
C THR A 446 30.38 -10.79 -7.35
N ILE A 447 30.45 -9.98 -8.42
CA ILE A 447 29.72 -10.24 -9.68
C ILE A 447 30.34 -11.41 -10.44
N ILE A 448 31.67 -11.49 -10.51
CA ILE A 448 32.36 -12.61 -11.18
C ILE A 448 32.04 -13.93 -10.48
N LYS A 449 32.05 -13.97 -9.14
CA LYS A 449 31.62 -15.15 -8.35
C LYS A 449 30.23 -15.61 -8.76
N ARG A 450 29.29 -14.68 -8.93
CA ARG A 450 27.92 -14.98 -9.37
C ARG A 450 27.85 -15.50 -10.80
N MET A 451 28.53 -14.85 -11.74
CA MET A 451 28.58 -15.34 -13.12
C MET A 451 29.15 -16.75 -13.20
N ASN A 452 30.24 -17.03 -12.46
CA ASN A 452 30.81 -18.36 -12.38
C ASN A 452 29.82 -19.39 -11.79
N SER A 453 29.06 -19.02 -10.75
CA SER A 453 28.01 -19.87 -10.15
C SER A 453 26.87 -20.16 -11.14
N LEU A 454 26.41 -19.15 -11.87
CA LEU A 454 25.39 -19.30 -12.91
C LEU A 454 25.88 -20.21 -14.04
N ASP A 455 27.12 -20.04 -14.49
CA ASP A 455 27.74 -20.88 -15.53
C ASP A 455 27.80 -22.35 -15.08
N GLN A 456 28.24 -22.61 -13.84
CA GLN A 456 28.31 -23.96 -13.27
C GLN A 456 26.92 -24.64 -13.18
N ASN A 457 25.87 -23.86 -12.92
CA ASN A 457 24.49 -24.33 -12.87
C ASN A 457 23.79 -24.36 -14.24
N LYS A 458 24.55 -24.23 -15.35
CA LYS A 458 24.03 -24.22 -16.74
C LYS A 458 23.04 -23.08 -17.00
N LYS A 459 23.25 -21.94 -16.35
CA LYS A 459 22.47 -20.70 -16.47
C LYS A 459 23.29 -19.56 -17.10
N SER A 460 24.23 -19.89 -17.98
CA SER A 460 25.15 -18.92 -18.62
C SER A 460 24.44 -17.77 -19.34
N PHE A 461 23.20 -17.99 -19.80
CA PHE A 461 22.34 -16.93 -20.35
C PHE A 461 22.19 -15.70 -19.43
N TYR A 462 22.11 -15.90 -18.11
CA TYR A 462 22.07 -14.79 -17.15
C TYR A 462 23.45 -14.14 -16.98
N SER A 463 24.53 -14.93 -17.02
CA SER A 463 25.91 -14.42 -17.02
C SER A 463 26.17 -13.53 -18.24
N GLU A 464 25.72 -13.94 -19.42
CA GLU A 464 25.81 -13.17 -20.66
C GLU A 464 25.07 -11.83 -20.52
N GLU A 465 23.87 -11.83 -19.92
CA GLU A 465 23.10 -10.62 -19.66
C GLU A 465 23.81 -9.67 -18.68
N ILE A 466 24.39 -10.19 -17.60
CA ILE A 466 25.21 -9.39 -16.67
C ILE A 466 26.37 -8.76 -17.42
N PHE A 467 27.15 -9.55 -18.17
CA PHE A 467 28.31 -9.06 -18.89
C PHE A 467 27.95 -8.01 -19.95
N GLY A 468 26.89 -8.25 -20.72
CA GLY A 468 26.43 -7.33 -21.75
C GLY A 468 26.11 -5.94 -21.22
N ASN A 469 25.55 -5.83 -20.00
CA ASN A 469 25.24 -4.55 -19.37
C ASN A 469 26.40 -3.98 -18.54
N LEU A 470 27.44 -4.77 -18.26
CA LEU A 470 28.64 -4.33 -17.56
C LEU A 470 29.50 -3.38 -18.42
N ILE A 471 29.46 -3.56 -19.74
CA ILE A 471 30.23 -2.77 -20.71
C ILE A 471 29.41 -1.70 -21.44
N ARG A 472 28.12 -1.54 -21.12
CA ARG A 472 27.19 -0.64 -21.83
C ARG A 472 26.49 0.32 -20.86
N PRO A 473 26.33 1.60 -21.24
CA PRO A 473 25.52 2.53 -20.45
C PRO A 473 24.04 2.09 -20.31
N TYR A 474 23.50 1.50 -21.37
CA TYR A 474 22.14 0.94 -21.43
C TYR A 474 22.14 -0.29 -22.34
N SER A 475 21.18 -1.21 -22.16
CA SER A 475 21.15 -2.51 -22.85
C SER A 475 21.16 -2.40 -24.39
N THR A 476 20.60 -1.32 -24.94
CA THR A 476 20.54 -1.05 -26.40
C THR A 476 21.73 -0.24 -26.93
N SER A 477 22.61 0.24 -26.06
CA SER A 477 23.78 1.04 -26.47
C SER A 477 24.92 0.16 -26.99
N ALA A 478 25.82 0.76 -27.76
CA ALA A 478 27.08 0.12 -28.10
C ALA A 478 27.95 -0.05 -26.83
N ALA A 479 28.93 -0.97 -26.89
CA ALA A 479 29.91 -1.14 -25.83
C ALA A 479 30.75 0.14 -25.67
N ASP A 480 30.98 0.56 -24.44
CA ASP A 480 31.84 1.69 -24.10
C ASP A 480 33.29 1.22 -23.97
N THR A 481 34.12 1.62 -24.92
CA THR A 481 35.55 1.28 -24.97
C THR A 481 36.31 1.70 -23.71
N ASN A 482 35.95 2.84 -23.10
CA ASN A 482 36.60 3.31 -21.88
C ASN A 482 36.24 2.42 -20.69
N ALA A 483 34.96 2.06 -20.56
CA ALA A 483 34.50 1.13 -19.53
C ALA A 483 35.16 -0.25 -19.69
N VAL A 484 35.31 -0.76 -20.92
CA VAL A 484 36.01 -2.02 -21.21
C VAL A 484 37.49 -1.95 -20.80
N ASN A 485 38.17 -0.85 -21.12
CA ASN A 485 39.57 -0.67 -20.74
C ASN A 485 39.76 -0.64 -19.22
N GLU A 486 38.91 0.10 -18.51
CA GLU A 486 38.94 0.13 -17.05
C GLU A 486 38.60 -1.24 -16.44
N LEU A 487 37.61 -1.93 -16.99
CA LEU A 487 37.28 -3.31 -16.61
C LEU A 487 38.48 -4.24 -16.73
N ARG A 488 39.23 -4.19 -17.85
CA ARG A 488 40.45 -4.99 -18.02
C ARG A 488 41.49 -4.66 -16.94
N GLN A 489 41.62 -3.40 -16.54
CA GLN A 489 42.57 -3.01 -15.49
C GLN A 489 42.12 -3.46 -14.10
N LEU A 490 40.82 -3.44 -13.81
CA LEU A 490 40.24 -3.96 -12.58
C LEU A 490 40.37 -5.48 -12.51
N TYR A 491 40.11 -6.17 -13.62
CA TYR A 491 40.16 -7.62 -13.72
C TYR A 491 41.57 -8.20 -13.47
N LYS A 492 42.63 -7.45 -13.78
CA LYS A 492 43.99 -7.84 -13.40
C LYS A 492 44.14 -8.02 -11.88
N GLY A 493 43.46 -7.18 -11.09
CA GLY A 493 43.48 -7.22 -9.63
C GLY A 493 42.52 -8.22 -8.99
N VAL A 494 41.62 -8.84 -9.77
CA VAL A 494 40.72 -9.89 -9.28
C VAL A 494 41.53 -11.13 -8.87
N ASP A 495 41.14 -11.76 -7.76
CA ASP A 495 41.74 -13.00 -7.27
C ASP A 495 41.83 -14.07 -8.38
N HIS A 496 43.02 -14.66 -8.53
CA HIS A 496 43.30 -15.72 -9.48
C HIS A 496 42.35 -16.94 -9.35
N VAL A 497 41.81 -17.22 -8.16
CA VAL A 497 40.86 -18.33 -7.94
C VAL A 497 39.53 -18.11 -8.68
N LEU A 498 39.16 -16.86 -8.94
CA LEU A 498 37.93 -16.51 -9.65
C LEU A 498 38.11 -16.49 -11.17
N LYS A 499 39.35 -16.54 -11.66
CA LYS A 499 39.67 -16.48 -13.09
C LYS A 499 39.55 -17.87 -13.69
N ASN A 500 38.48 -18.10 -14.44
CA ASN A 500 38.25 -19.34 -15.15
C ASN A 500 38.17 -19.08 -16.66
N LYS A 501 39.11 -19.63 -17.43
CA LYS A 501 39.19 -19.45 -18.89
C LYS A 501 37.95 -19.92 -19.64
N THR A 502 37.14 -20.79 -19.05
CA THR A 502 35.90 -21.28 -19.65
C THR A 502 34.66 -20.54 -19.15
N SER A 503 34.79 -19.53 -18.28
CA SER A 503 33.64 -18.76 -17.82
C SER A 503 33.14 -17.82 -18.90
N THR A 504 31.84 -17.51 -18.84
CA THR A 504 31.20 -16.55 -19.71
C THR A 504 31.92 -15.20 -19.67
N PHE A 505 32.37 -14.76 -18.49
CA PHE A 505 33.09 -13.49 -18.34
C PHE A 505 34.37 -13.42 -19.21
N GLU A 506 35.24 -14.44 -19.13
CA GLU A 506 36.50 -14.47 -19.88
C GLU A 506 36.25 -14.60 -21.39
N ILE A 507 35.29 -15.47 -21.77
CA ILE A 507 34.91 -15.67 -23.17
C ILE A 507 34.41 -14.37 -23.77
N GLU A 508 33.46 -13.68 -23.14
CA GLU A 508 32.90 -12.44 -23.66
C GLU A 508 33.93 -11.28 -23.64
N LEU A 509 34.77 -11.19 -22.61
CA LEU A 509 35.82 -10.16 -22.55
C LEU A 509 36.87 -10.34 -23.64
N SER A 510 37.15 -11.59 -24.06
CA SER A 510 38.10 -11.89 -25.14
C SER A 510 37.59 -11.54 -26.54
N LYS A 511 36.26 -11.48 -26.74
CA LYS A 511 35.63 -11.14 -28.03
C LYS A 511 35.73 -9.65 -28.35
N ILE A 512 35.94 -8.83 -27.32
CA ILE A 512 36.02 -7.37 -27.46
C ILE A 512 37.50 -7.04 -27.69
N PRO A 513 37.84 -6.28 -28.74
CA PRO A 513 39.24 -5.91 -29.02
C PRO A 513 39.87 -5.02 -27.94
#